data_AF-A0A6J8BX13-F1
#
_entry.id   AF-A0A6J8BX13-F1
#
_cell.length_a   1.000
_cell.length_b   1.000
_cell.length_c   1.000
_cell.angle_alpha   90.00
_cell.angle_beta   90.00
_cell.angle_gamma   90.00
#
_symmetry.space_group_name_H-M   'P 1'
#
loop_
_entity.id
_entity.type
_entity.pdbx_description
1 polymer ?
#
loop_
_entity_poly.entity_id
_entity_poly.type
_entity_poly.pdbx_seq_one_letter_code
_entity_poly.pdbx_strand_id
1 'polypeptide(L)'
;MTRETMIDYIFIPEFFCNGFTNLEVRNDCPFNVSDHYPVLIFLDMNLLCKTSNKFHLYRKVLMWSRCDEWERKYYETELDKLLNFEVLPSTSDEINENYIEHINSNIVNVVHIAANSCIPTGKFSHYLKPYWKSNSLDYYHNEQRQARKMWLSIGQARSNDNSFL
;
A
#
# COMPACT_ATOMS: atom_id res chain seq x y z
N MET A 1 35.30 -8.98 -25.79
CA MET A 1 35.12 -9.09 -24.33
C MET A 1 34.64 -7.75 -23.82
N THR A 2 33.39 -7.66 -23.39
CA THR A 2 32.96 -6.61 -22.45
C THR A 2 33.73 -6.77 -21.14
N ARG A 3 33.98 -5.68 -20.42
CA ARG A 3 34.44 -5.74 -19.03
C ARG A 3 33.21 -5.60 -18.15
N GLU A 4 32.95 -6.62 -17.34
CA GLU A 4 31.98 -6.53 -16.25
C GLU A 4 32.55 -5.63 -15.14
N THR A 5 31.72 -4.74 -14.60
CA THR A 5 32.11 -3.81 -13.53
C THR A 5 31.01 -3.75 -12.48
N MET A 6 31.31 -4.22 -11.27
CA MET A 6 30.41 -4.12 -10.12
C MET A 6 30.34 -2.65 -9.65
N ILE A 7 29.19 -2.02 -9.89
CA ILE A 7 28.90 -0.61 -9.53
C ILE A 7 27.65 -0.45 -8.67
N ASP A 8 26.85 -1.51 -8.53
CA ASP A 8 25.66 -1.55 -7.68
C ASP A 8 26.00 -2.13 -6.31
N TYR A 9 25.56 -1.47 -5.24
CA TYR A 9 25.88 -1.82 -3.85
C TYR A 9 24.64 -1.75 -2.96
N ILE A 10 24.52 -2.69 -2.02
CA ILE A 10 23.45 -2.72 -1.03
C ILE A 10 24.07 -2.51 0.35
N PHE A 11 23.87 -1.31 0.92
CA PHE A 11 24.43 -0.94 2.21
C PHE A 11 23.54 -1.45 3.35
N ILE A 12 24.07 -2.36 4.15
CA ILE A 12 23.37 -3.00 5.28
C ILE A 12 23.92 -2.40 6.60
N PRO A 13 23.07 -1.85 7.47
CA PRO A 13 23.46 -1.48 8.83
C PRO A 13 24.05 -2.66 9.63
N GLU A 14 25.12 -2.40 10.39
CA GLU A 14 25.90 -3.43 11.12
C GLU A 14 25.05 -4.41 11.95
N PHE A 15 24.01 -3.91 12.62
CA PHE A 15 23.12 -4.73 13.44
C PHE A 15 22.25 -5.74 12.66
N PHE A 16 22.15 -5.61 11.33
CA PHE A 16 21.51 -6.59 10.45
C PHE A 16 22.49 -7.61 9.86
N CYS A 17 23.82 -7.40 9.97
CA CYS A 17 24.81 -8.32 9.40
C CYS A 17 24.72 -9.75 9.97
N ASN A 18 24.29 -9.90 11.23
CA ASN A 18 24.08 -11.22 11.86
C ASN A 18 22.89 -12.00 11.26
N GLY A 19 21.98 -11.33 10.56
CA GLY A 19 20.87 -11.96 9.82
C GLY A 19 21.18 -12.13 8.32
N PHE A 20 22.38 -11.79 7.84
CA PHE A 20 22.72 -11.95 6.44
C PHE A 20 22.98 -13.42 6.09
N THR A 21 22.23 -13.94 5.10
CA THR A 21 22.33 -15.33 4.65
C THR A 21 23.06 -15.46 3.32
N ASN A 22 22.74 -14.61 2.34
CA ASN A 22 23.31 -14.70 0.99
C ASN A 22 23.19 -13.40 0.17
N LEU A 23 24.04 -13.26 -0.84
CA LEU A 23 24.03 -12.20 -1.86
C LEU A 23 24.07 -12.88 -3.24
N GLU A 24 23.17 -12.49 -4.14
CA GLU A 24 23.05 -13.06 -5.49
C GLU A 24 22.96 -11.95 -6.55
N VAL A 25 23.61 -12.13 -7.70
CA VAL A 25 23.48 -11.23 -8.86
C VAL A 25 22.95 -12.07 -10.02
N ARG A 26 21.72 -11.80 -10.48
CA ARG A 26 21.07 -12.64 -11.51
C ARG A 26 21.30 -12.12 -12.91
N ASN A 27 22.16 -12.81 -13.65
CA ASN A 27 22.43 -12.57 -15.06
C ASN A 27 21.48 -13.34 -16.01
N ASP A 28 20.67 -14.26 -15.48
CA ASP A 28 19.83 -15.22 -16.22
C ASP A 28 18.33 -14.87 -16.22
N CYS A 29 17.94 -13.69 -15.74
CA CYS A 29 16.54 -13.30 -15.65
C CYS A 29 15.91 -13.13 -17.05
N PRO A 30 14.87 -13.90 -17.43
CA PRO A 30 14.32 -13.92 -18.80
C PRO A 30 13.58 -12.64 -19.22
N PHE A 31 13.48 -11.66 -18.32
CA PHE A 31 12.88 -10.35 -18.55
C PHE A 31 13.79 -9.19 -18.12
N ASN A 32 15.12 -9.40 -18.04
CA ASN A 32 16.01 -8.26 -17.79
C ASN A 32 16.01 -7.32 -19.01
N VAL A 33 15.45 -6.13 -18.83
CA VAL A 33 15.39 -5.04 -19.81
C VAL A 33 16.40 -3.92 -19.50
N SER A 34 17.28 -4.13 -18.52
CA SER A 34 18.37 -3.22 -18.15
C SER A 34 19.73 -3.77 -18.60
N ASP A 35 20.66 -2.86 -18.81
CA ASP A 35 22.10 -3.07 -18.93
C ASP A 35 22.80 -3.41 -17.60
N HIS A 36 22.12 -3.22 -16.46
CA HIS A 36 22.54 -3.71 -15.15
C HIS A 36 21.93 -5.09 -14.83
N TYR A 37 22.58 -5.85 -13.95
CA TYR A 37 22.03 -7.10 -13.38
C TYR A 37 21.43 -6.85 -11.99
N PRO A 38 20.23 -7.36 -11.67
CA PRO A 38 19.64 -7.20 -10.35
C PRO A 38 20.47 -7.89 -9.27
N VAL A 39 20.80 -7.13 -8.22
CA VAL A 39 21.47 -7.58 -7.00
C VAL A 39 20.41 -7.88 -5.94
N LEU A 40 20.47 -9.07 -5.35
CA LEU A 40 19.52 -9.59 -4.36
C LEU A 40 20.26 -9.90 -3.05
N ILE A 41 19.70 -9.51 -1.91
CA ILE A 41 20.13 -9.99 -0.59
C ILE A 41 19.08 -10.91 0.01
N PHE A 42 19.55 -11.91 0.74
CA PHE A 42 18.72 -12.81 1.54
C PHE A 42 19.09 -12.59 3.01
N LEU A 43 18.09 -12.21 3.82
CA LEU A 43 18.25 -11.97 5.24
C LEU A 43 17.35 -12.94 6.02
N ASP A 44 17.95 -13.91 6.70
CA ASP A 44 17.31 -14.70 7.76
C ASP A 44 17.22 -13.83 9.01
N MET A 45 16.20 -12.98 9.03
CA MET A 45 15.81 -12.27 10.22
C MET A 45 14.60 -12.94 10.85
N ASN A 46 14.79 -13.41 12.08
CA ASN A 46 13.72 -13.45 13.06
C ASN A 46 13.21 -12.02 13.26
N LEU A 47 12.28 -11.61 12.39
CA LEU A 47 11.48 -10.40 12.55
C LEU A 47 10.55 -10.61 13.74
N LEU A 48 11.12 -10.45 14.94
CA LEU A 48 10.46 -9.83 16.06
C LEU A 48 10.02 -8.44 15.59
N CYS A 49 8.91 -8.43 14.85
CA CYS A 49 8.24 -7.25 14.37
C CYS A 49 7.56 -6.61 15.58
N LYS A 50 8.38 -6.08 16.50
CA LYS A 50 7.99 -5.04 17.43
C LYS A 50 7.52 -3.89 16.57
N THR A 51 6.22 -3.89 16.31
CA THR A 51 5.46 -2.90 15.55
C THR A 51 5.39 -1.60 16.35
N SER A 52 6.57 -1.07 16.65
CA SER A 52 6.87 0.32 16.96
C SER A 52 6.62 1.25 15.76
N ASN A 53 5.86 0.76 14.77
CA ASN A 53 4.78 1.48 14.13
C ASN A 53 4.03 2.33 15.16
N LYS A 54 4.56 3.54 15.36
CA LYS A 54 3.78 4.76 15.55
C LYS A 54 2.96 4.98 14.27
N PHE A 55 2.08 4.04 13.95
CA PHE A 55 0.93 4.29 13.12
C PHE A 55 0.26 5.49 13.77
N HIS A 56 0.32 6.64 13.12
CA HIS A 56 -0.49 7.76 13.54
C HIS A 56 -1.95 7.32 13.37
N LEU A 57 -2.58 6.94 14.49
CA LEU A 57 -3.97 6.48 14.59
C LEU A 57 -4.94 7.65 14.36
N TYR A 58 -4.78 8.32 13.22
CA TYR A 58 -5.80 9.09 12.56
C TYR A 58 -6.97 8.15 12.28
N ARG A 59 -7.88 7.99 13.25
CA ARG A 59 -9.04 7.10 13.23
C ARG A 59 -9.72 7.11 11.85
N LYS A 60 -9.33 6.16 11.01
CA LYS A 60 -10.03 5.82 9.77
C LYS A 60 -11.25 5.03 10.19
N VAL A 61 -12.38 5.74 10.35
CA VAL A 61 -13.64 5.10 10.77
C VAL A 61 -14.00 4.03 9.75
N LEU A 62 -13.98 2.77 10.17
CA LEU A 62 -14.26 1.60 9.35
C LEU A 62 -15.75 1.55 9.00
N MET A 63 -16.09 1.40 7.73
CA MET A 63 -17.48 1.43 7.24
C MET A 63 -17.99 0.01 7.00
N TRP A 64 -18.06 -0.81 8.05
CA TRP A 64 -18.56 -2.19 8.02
C TRP A 64 -19.93 -2.35 7.34
N SER A 65 -20.82 -1.35 7.45
CA SER A 65 -22.12 -1.32 6.78
C SER A 65 -22.07 -1.13 5.25
N ARG A 66 -20.88 -0.91 4.69
CA ARG A 66 -20.59 -0.87 3.25
C ARG A 66 -19.75 -2.07 2.78
N CYS A 67 -19.32 -2.92 3.72
CA CYS A 67 -18.44 -4.05 3.47
C CYS A 67 -19.22 -5.18 2.80
N ASP A 68 -18.87 -5.53 1.56
CA ASP A 68 -19.52 -6.61 0.81
C ASP A 68 -19.06 -8.01 1.27
N GLU A 69 -19.57 -9.08 0.65
CA GLU A 69 -19.24 -10.46 1.04
C GLU A 69 -17.79 -10.84 0.73
N TRP A 70 -17.21 -10.29 -0.34
CA TRP A 70 -15.81 -10.52 -0.71
C TRP A 70 -14.88 -9.75 0.23
N GLU A 71 -15.18 -8.48 0.54
CA GLU A 71 -14.40 -7.65 1.47
C GLU A 71 -14.38 -8.26 2.89
N ARG A 72 -15.49 -8.86 3.34
CA ARG A 72 -15.56 -9.61 4.62
C ARG A 72 -14.70 -10.85 4.59
N LYS A 73 -14.84 -11.70 3.57
CA LYS A 73 -14.06 -12.93 3.44
C LYS A 73 -12.57 -12.65 3.30
N TYR A 74 -12.21 -11.53 2.67
CA TYR A 74 -10.84 -11.06 2.59
C TYR A 74 -10.33 -10.58 3.96
N TYR A 75 -11.12 -9.81 4.72
CA TYR A 75 -10.82 -9.46 6.12
C TYR A 75 -10.60 -10.69 7.00
N GLU A 76 -11.50 -11.68 6.94
CA GLU A 76 -11.37 -12.94 7.68
C GLU A 76 -10.06 -13.66 7.33
N THR A 77 -9.75 -13.75 6.03
CA THR A 77 -8.52 -14.39 5.52
C THR A 77 -7.24 -13.66 5.99
N GLU A 78 -7.21 -12.33 6.02
CA GLU A 78 -6.05 -11.58 6.52
C GLU A 78 -5.96 -11.58 8.06
N LEU A 79 -7.10 -11.60 8.76
CA LEU A 79 -7.14 -11.75 10.21
C LEU A 79 -6.55 -13.10 10.65
N ASP A 80 -6.99 -14.20 10.02
CA ASP A 80 -6.47 -15.54 10.29
C ASP A 80 -4.97 -15.63 9.99
N LYS A 81 -4.49 -15.04 8.89
CA LYS A 81 -3.04 -14.98 8.60
C LYS A 81 -2.26 -14.27 9.69
N LEU A 82 -2.70 -13.08 10.10
CA LEU A 82 -2.00 -12.27 11.10
C LEU A 82 -2.00 -12.94 12.48
N LEU A 83 -3.13 -13.55 12.88
CA LEU A 83 -3.22 -14.32 14.13
C LEU A 83 -2.33 -15.57 14.13
N ASN A 84 -2.14 -16.23 12.99
CA ASN A 84 -1.21 -17.36 12.85
C ASN A 84 0.27 -16.92 12.69
N PHE A 85 0.55 -15.63 12.45
CA PHE A 85 1.91 -15.09 12.31
C PHE A 85 2.43 -14.41 13.59
N GLU A 86 1.54 -13.95 14.48
CA GLU A 86 1.88 -13.54 15.84
C GLU A 86 2.34 -14.76 16.66
N VAL A 87 3.66 -14.93 16.78
CA VAL A 87 4.25 -15.84 17.77
C VAL A 87 3.97 -15.27 19.16
N LEU A 88 2.87 -15.72 19.78
CA LEU A 88 2.60 -15.49 21.19
C LEU A 88 3.85 -15.87 22.02
N PRO A 89 4.27 -15.05 23.00
CA PRO A 89 5.45 -15.37 23.79
C PRO A 89 5.33 -16.75 24.43
N SER A 90 6.35 -17.58 24.26
CA SER A 90 6.44 -18.89 24.90
C SER A 90 6.22 -18.75 26.42
N THR A 91 5.54 -19.71 27.03
CA THR A 91 4.96 -19.60 28.38
C THR A 91 5.98 -19.73 29.52
N SER A 92 7.14 -19.07 29.42
CA SER A 92 8.17 -18.96 30.47
C SER A 92 8.00 -17.75 31.38
N ASP A 93 7.39 -16.68 30.87
CA ASP A 93 7.31 -15.41 31.57
C ASP A 93 6.06 -15.37 32.46
N GLU A 94 6.20 -14.87 33.70
CA GLU A 94 5.10 -14.86 34.66
C GLU A 94 3.91 -14.04 34.14
N ILE A 95 2.72 -14.67 34.04
CA ILE A 95 1.50 -14.04 33.55
C ILE A 95 1.07 -12.94 34.55
N ASN A 96 1.49 -11.72 34.25
CA ASN A 96 1.23 -10.51 35.05
C ASN A 96 0.39 -9.49 34.27
N GLU A 97 -0.01 -8.41 34.92
CA GLU A 97 -0.87 -7.37 34.36
C GLU A 97 -0.31 -6.78 33.04
N ASN A 98 0.99 -6.47 32.99
CA ASN A 98 1.63 -5.94 31.78
C ASN A 98 1.64 -6.96 30.62
N TYR A 99 1.72 -8.26 30.93
CA TYR A 99 1.62 -9.32 29.91
C TYR A 99 0.21 -9.36 29.30
N ILE A 100 -0.82 -9.27 30.16
CA ILE A 100 -2.22 -9.23 29.73
C ILE A 100 -2.51 -7.96 28.91
N GLU A 101 -2.01 -6.79 29.33
CA GLU A 101 -2.10 -5.55 28.56
C GLU A 101 -1.37 -5.64 27.21
N HIS A 102 -0.21 -6.30 27.16
CA HIS A 102 0.53 -6.51 25.92
C HIS A 102 -0.24 -7.39 24.93
N ILE A 103 -0.76 -8.55 25.37
CA ILE A 103 -1.57 -9.44 24.52
C ILE A 103 -2.85 -8.74 24.04
N ASN A 104 -3.56 -8.01 24.91
CA ASN A 104 -4.72 -7.22 24.52
C ASN A 104 -4.36 -6.15 23.48
N SER A 105 -3.22 -5.47 23.65
CA SER A 105 -2.72 -4.48 22.70
C SER A 105 -2.39 -5.10 21.33
N ASN A 106 -1.77 -6.28 21.31
CA ASN A 106 -1.45 -7.01 20.08
C ASN A 106 -2.72 -7.45 19.34
N ILE A 107 -3.70 -8.04 20.04
CA ILE A 107 -5.00 -8.42 19.47
C ILE A 107 -5.70 -7.21 18.84
N VAL A 108 -5.74 -6.07 19.55
CA VAL A 108 -6.31 -4.81 19.04
C VAL A 108 -5.55 -4.30 17.82
N ASN A 109 -4.21 -4.41 17.80
CA ASN A 109 -3.39 -4.04 16.64
C ASN A 109 -3.65 -4.95 15.44
N VAL A 110 -3.68 -6.27 15.61
CA VAL A 110 -3.95 -7.26 14.54
C VAL A 110 -5.32 -7.00 13.90
N VAL A 111 -6.37 -6.86 14.72
CA VAL A 111 -7.71 -6.50 14.25
C VAL A 111 -7.71 -5.17 13.51
N HIS A 112 -6.99 -4.16 14.02
CA HIS A 112 -6.84 -2.88 13.32
C HIS A 112 -6.04 -2.96 12.02
N ILE A 113 -5.05 -3.83 11.90
CA ILE A 113 -4.26 -4.01 10.66
C ILE A 113 -5.15 -4.64 9.59
N ALA A 114 -5.73 -5.82 9.86
CA ALA A 114 -6.66 -6.50 8.94
C ALA A 114 -7.83 -5.59 8.53
N ALA A 115 -8.38 -4.83 9.47
CA ALA A 115 -9.46 -3.89 9.18
C ALA A 115 -9.03 -2.72 8.28
N ASN A 116 -7.81 -2.19 8.44
CA ASN A 116 -7.31 -1.08 7.62
C ASN A 116 -6.87 -1.52 6.21
N SER A 117 -6.52 -2.78 5.99
CA SER A 117 -6.21 -3.33 4.67
C SER A 117 -7.45 -3.74 3.87
N CYS A 118 -8.46 -4.31 4.54
CA CYS A 118 -9.57 -4.99 3.84
C CYS A 118 -10.89 -4.21 3.80
N ILE A 119 -11.11 -3.22 4.67
CA ILE A 119 -12.43 -2.59 4.86
C ILE A 119 -12.47 -1.16 4.32
N PRO A 120 -13.53 -0.75 3.59
CA PRO A 120 -13.76 0.64 3.22
C PRO A 120 -13.69 1.59 4.42
N THR A 121 -12.79 2.57 4.34
CA THR A 121 -12.63 3.58 5.39
C THR A 121 -13.42 4.85 5.04
N GLY A 122 -14.01 5.51 6.04
CA GLY A 122 -14.89 6.66 5.83
C GLY A 122 -14.18 7.97 5.47
N LYS A 123 -12.86 8.09 5.72
CA LYS A 123 -12.19 9.40 5.76
C LYS A 123 -11.53 9.81 4.45
N PHE A 124 -12.33 10.50 3.64
CA PHE A 124 -12.10 11.87 3.15
C PHE A 124 -10.68 12.35 2.83
N SER A 125 -9.76 11.52 2.31
CA SER A 125 -8.46 12.01 1.84
C SER A 125 -8.60 12.72 0.49
N HIS A 126 -9.00 14.00 0.54
CA HIS A 126 -9.18 14.87 -0.62
C HIS A 126 -7.85 15.23 -1.34
N TYR A 127 -6.81 14.39 -1.23
CA TYR A 127 -5.57 14.46 -2.00
C TYR A 127 -5.09 13.08 -2.53
N LEU A 128 -5.96 12.07 -2.55
CA LEU A 128 -5.71 10.70 -3.08
C LEU A 128 -6.91 10.12 -3.87
N LYS A 129 -7.64 10.91 -4.68
CA LYS A 129 -9.11 11.07 -4.55
C LYS A 129 -10.10 10.16 -5.37
N PRO A 130 -10.59 9.00 -4.87
CA PRO A 130 -11.86 8.41 -5.33
C PRO A 130 -13.13 9.00 -4.67
N TYR A 131 -13.00 10.00 -3.78
CA TYR A 131 -14.07 10.37 -2.81
C TYR A 131 -14.87 11.58 -3.37
N TRP A 132 -14.73 11.81 -4.67
CA TRP A 132 -15.63 12.54 -5.56
C TRP A 132 -17.09 12.10 -5.29
N LYS A 133 -17.83 12.84 -4.44
CA LYS A 133 -19.22 12.52 -4.07
C LYS A 133 -20.11 12.59 -5.32
N SER A 134 -20.76 11.49 -5.73
CA SER A 134 -21.51 11.38 -6.99
C SER A 134 -22.42 12.59 -7.26
N ASN A 135 -23.30 12.94 -6.32
CA ASN A 135 -24.26 14.03 -6.48
C ASN A 135 -23.61 15.41 -6.73
N SER A 136 -22.35 15.60 -6.33
CA SER A 136 -21.56 16.80 -6.63
C SER A 136 -20.87 16.74 -7.99
N LEU A 137 -20.51 15.55 -8.48
CA LEU A 137 -19.98 15.33 -9.83
C LEU A 137 -21.05 15.57 -10.87
N ASP A 138 -22.25 15.03 -10.67
CA ASP A 138 -23.31 15.06 -11.67
C ASP A 138 -23.68 16.51 -12.03
N TYR A 139 -23.55 17.44 -11.07
CA TYR A 139 -23.57 18.88 -11.30
C TYR A 139 -22.44 19.35 -12.23
N TYR A 140 -21.17 19.17 -11.85
CA TYR A 140 -20.02 19.65 -12.65
C TYR A 140 -19.88 18.97 -14.03
N HIS A 141 -20.26 17.69 -14.14
CA HIS A 141 -20.38 16.98 -15.42
C HIS A 141 -21.52 17.53 -16.30
N ASN A 142 -22.58 18.08 -15.70
CA ASN A 142 -23.65 18.74 -16.47
C ASN A 142 -23.20 20.14 -16.91
N GLU A 143 -22.60 20.94 -16.02
CA GLU A 143 -21.96 22.23 -16.31
C GLU A 143 -20.98 22.10 -17.50
N GLN A 144 -20.06 21.12 -17.46
CA GLN A 144 -19.10 20.85 -18.53
C GLN A 144 -19.78 20.50 -19.87
N ARG A 145 -20.88 19.73 -19.84
CA ARG A 145 -21.66 19.39 -21.04
C ARG A 145 -22.42 20.59 -21.59
N GLN A 146 -22.95 21.48 -20.76
CA GLN A 146 -23.61 22.70 -21.20
C GLN A 146 -22.61 23.72 -21.76
N ALA A 147 -21.46 23.92 -21.11
CA ALA A 147 -20.37 24.75 -21.62
C ALA A 147 -19.88 24.26 -23.00
N ARG A 148 -19.74 22.95 -23.20
CA ARG A 148 -19.39 22.36 -24.50
C ARG A 148 -20.48 22.59 -25.55
N LYS A 149 -21.76 22.47 -25.21
CA LYS A 149 -22.87 22.79 -26.13
C LYS A 149 -22.88 24.27 -26.50
N MET A 150 -22.68 25.16 -25.54
CA MET A 150 -22.63 26.61 -25.76
C MET A 150 -21.48 27.00 -26.69
N TRP A 151 -20.29 26.42 -26.49
CA TRP A 151 -19.14 26.57 -27.39
C TRP A 151 -19.43 26.09 -28.82
N LEU A 152 -20.13 24.95 -28.98
CA LEU A 152 -20.55 24.49 -30.30
C LEU A 152 -21.62 25.41 -30.94
N SER A 153 -22.55 25.97 -30.16
CA SER A 153 -23.64 26.83 -30.67
C SER A 153 -23.21 28.25 -31.02
N ILE A 154 -22.15 28.77 -30.38
CA ILE A 154 -21.45 30.00 -30.76
C ILE A 154 -20.71 29.82 -32.11
N GLY A 155 -20.58 28.56 -32.55
CA GLY A 155 -19.72 28.14 -33.64
C GLY A 155 -18.35 27.77 -33.08
N GLN A 156 -17.86 26.58 -33.45
CA GLN A 156 -16.43 26.31 -33.34
C GLN A 156 -15.68 27.41 -34.09
N ALA A 157 -14.57 27.89 -33.52
CA ALA A 157 -13.62 28.70 -34.28
C ALA A 157 -13.20 27.88 -35.49
N ARG A 158 -13.68 28.26 -36.69
CA ARG A 158 -13.35 27.55 -37.92
C ARG A 158 -11.84 27.59 -38.07
N SER A 159 -11.22 26.43 -38.27
CA SER A 159 -9.86 26.31 -38.77
C SER A 159 -9.84 26.83 -40.21
N ASN A 160 -9.88 28.15 -40.36
CA ASN A 160 -9.79 28.87 -41.64
C ASN A 160 -8.33 28.88 -42.13
N ASP A 161 -7.65 27.72 -42.11
CA ASP A 161 -6.50 27.48 -42.97
C ASP A 161 -7.00 27.31 -44.41
N ASN A 162 -7.35 28.45 -45.00
CA ASN A 162 -7.64 28.67 -46.41
C ASN A 162 -7.21 30.11 -46.77
N SER A 163 -6.02 30.48 -46.30
CA SER A 163 -5.38 31.78 -46.56
C SER A 163 -3.86 31.65 -46.71
N PHE A 164 -3.41 30.70 -47.54
CA PHE A 164 -2.20 30.91 -48.32
C PHE A 164 -2.60 31.10 -49.78
N LEU A 165 -1.97 32.12 -50.39
CA LEU A 165 -2.09 32.49 -51.80
C LEU A 165 -1.13 31.64 -52.66
#